data_AF-A0A7V2SKR7-F1
#
_entry.id   AF-A0A7V2SKR7-F1
#
_cell.length_a   1.000
_cell.length_b   1.000
_cell.length_c   1.000
_cell.angle_alpha   90.00
_cell.angle_beta   90.00
_cell.angle_gamma   90.00
#
_symmetry.space_group_name_H-M   'P 1'
#
loop_
_entity.id
_entity.type
_entity.pdbx_description
1 polymer ?
#
loop_
_entity_poly.entity_id
_entity_poly.type
_entity_poly.pdbx_seq_one_letter_code
_entity_poly.pdbx_strand_id
1 'polypeptide(L)'
;DKVLFVDVRTPEELYFVGYPTVVDKNIPLVYVDYTKTKEKVNKKTGKKTVKFASVPNKKFMAELEEALKAKGLTKDSPIILMCRSGHRAAKAAKMLDKAGYKNVYNLDQGFEGDKDKQKHRTVNGWKNAGLPYTYKFNPAVFILERPVK
;
A
#
# COMPACT_ATOMS: atom_id res chain seq x y z
N ASP A 1 -0.44 -0.77 23.27
CA ASP A 1 -1.65 -0.30 22.58
C ASP A 1 -1.98 -1.15 21.37
N LYS A 2 -3.27 -1.31 21.08
CA LYS A 2 -3.74 -2.04 19.89
C LYS A 2 -3.76 -1.06 18.70
N VAL A 3 -3.00 -1.37 17.65
CA VAL A 3 -2.91 -0.59 16.39
C VAL A 3 -3.31 -1.49 15.22
N LEU A 4 -3.89 -0.93 14.18
CA LEU A 4 -4.03 -1.62 12.89
C LEU A 4 -2.93 -1.18 11.94
N PHE A 5 -2.05 -2.09 11.54
CA PHE A 5 -1.01 -1.84 10.55
C PHE A 5 -1.40 -2.43 9.18
N VAL A 6 -1.66 -1.55 8.22
CA VAL A 6 -2.12 -1.90 6.88
C VAL A 6 -1.09 -1.55 5.81
N ASP A 7 -0.76 -2.53 4.97
CA ASP A 7 -0.05 -2.29 3.72
C ASP A 7 -1.04 -2.07 2.58
N VAL A 8 -1.00 -0.90 1.95
CA VAL A 8 -1.90 -0.51 0.85
C VAL A 8 -1.31 -0.70 -0.54
N ARG A 9 -0.16 -1.40 -0.63
CA ARG A 9 0.41 -1.87 -1.91
C ARG A 9 -0.47 -2.94 -2.56
N THR A 10 -0.18 -3.24 -3.81
CA THR A 10 -0.83 -4.36 -4.49
C THR A 10 -0.31 -5.69 -3.96
N PRO A 11 -1.09 -6.79 -4.03
CA PRO A 11 -0.64 -8.10 -3.55
C PRO A 11 0.65 -8.57 -4.25
N GLU A 12 0.83 -8.21 -5.53
CA GLU A 12 2.01 -8.54 -6.31
C GLU A 12 3.27 -7.85 -5.75
N GLU A 13 3.16 -6.62 -5.28
CA GLU A 13 4.29 -5.94 -4.63
C GLU A 13 4.70 -6.65 -3.33
N LEU A 14 3.75 -7.12 -2.52
CA LEU A 14 4.08 -7.87 -1.31
C LEU A 14 4.72 -9.21 -1.66
N TYR A 15 4.19 -9.91 -2.66
CA TYR A 15 4.67 -11.21 -3.09
C TYR A 15 6.11 -11.15 -3.62
N PHE A 16 6.43 -10.20 -4.50
CA PHE A 16 7.75 -10.15 -5.15
C PHE A 16 8.79 -9.34 -4.37
N VAL A 17 8.38 -8.35 -3.57
CA VAL A 17 9.31 -7.43 -2.90
C VAL A 17 9.46 -7.75 -1.41
N GLY A 18 8.47 -8.43 -0.83
CA GLY A 18 8.35 -8.72 0.59
C GLY A 18 7.48 -7.69 1.32
N TYR A 19 7.23 -7.94 2.61
CA TYR A 19 6.42 -7.09 3.49
C TYR A 19 6.84 -7.22 4.97
N PRO A 20 6.57 -6.21 5.82
CA PRO A 20 6.91 -6.25 7.24
C PRO A 20 6.31 -7.46 7.95
N THR A 21 7.07 -8.10 8.84
CA THR A 21 6.57 -9.27 9.59
C THR A 21 5.43 -8.94 10.55
N VAL A 22 5.24 -7.65 10.86
CA VAL A 22 4.26 -7.13 11.82
C VAL A 22 3.05 -6.49 11.16
N VAL A 23 2.91 -6.55 9.83
CA VAL A 23 1.72 -6.05 9.15
C VAL A 23 0.51 -6.92 9.50
N ASP A 24 -0.64 -6.29 9.73
CA ASP A 24 -1.88 -7.02 10.03
C ASP A 24 -2.58 -7.46 8.74
N LYS A 25 -2.73 -6.53 7.79
CA LYS A 25 -3.47 -6.76 6.55
C LYS A 25 -2.84 -6.05 5.37
N ASN A 26 -2.95 -6.67 4.20
CA ASN A 26 -2.80 -6.01 2.92
C ASN A 26 -4.18 -5.65 2.38
N ILE A 27 -4.45 -4.34 2.30
CA ILE A 27 -5.70 -3.79 1.77
C ILE A 27 -5.31 -2.86 0.62
N PRO A 28 -5.21 -3.36 -0.62
CA PRO A 28 -4.71 -2.59 -1.74
C PRO A 28 -5.56 -1.33 -1.96
N LEU A 29 -4.93 -0.16 -2.08
CA LEU A 29 -5.65 1.06 -2.46
C LEU A 29 -6.07 1.02 -3.95
N VAL A 30 -5.28 0.30 -4.75
CA VAL A 30 -5.50 0.08 -6.18
C VAL A 30 -5.07 -1.34 -6.54
N TYR A 31 -5.70 -1.89 -7.58
CA TYR A 31 -5.28 -3.12 -8.25
C TYR A 31 -4.64 -2.79 -9.60
N VAL A 32 -3.84 -3.71 -10.13
CA VAL A 32 -3.31 -3.62 -11.50
C VAL A 32 -4.38 -4.14 -12.47
N ASP A 33 -4.66 -3.37 -13.53
CA ASP A 33 -5.48 -3.85 -14.66
C ASP A 33 -4.54 -4.39 -15.74
N TYR A 34 -4.45 -5.72 -15.83
CA TYR A 34 -3.64 -6.40 -16.84
C TYR A 34 -4.25 -6.38 -18.25
N THR A 35 -5.51 -5.94 -18.37
CA THR A 35 -6.21 -5.86 -19.67
C THR A 35 -6.03 -4.49 -20.34
N LYS A 36 -5.57 -3.48 -19.59
CA LYS A 36 -5.45 -2.10 -20.07
C LYS A 36 -4.07 -1.53 -19.82
N THR A 37 -3.60 -0.71 -20.75
CA THR A 37 -2.41 0.10 -20.56
C THR A 37 -2.74 1.58 -20.49
N LYS A 38 -1.88 2.34 -19.83
CA LYS A 38 -1.93 3.79 -19.75
C LYS A 38 -0.64 4.36 -20.29
N GLU A 39 -0.79 5.26 -21.24
CA GLU A 39 0.32 6.01 -21.81
C GLU A 39 0.49 7.34 -21.07
N LYS A 40 1.74 7.72 -20.85
CA LYS A 40 2.09 9.03 -20.30
C LYS A 40 3.21 9.62 -21.14
N VAL A 41 2.94 10.81 -21.69
CA VAL A 41 3.91 11.62 -22.41
C VAL A 41 4.50 12.65 -21.46
N ASN A 42 5.83 12.70 -21.39
CA ASN A 42 6.52 13.78 -20.69
C ASN A 42 6.45 15.05 -21.54
N LYS A 43 5.70 16.06 -21.07
CA LYS A 43 5.48 17.32 -21.79
C LYS A 43 6.76 18.09 -22.16
N LYS A 44 7.86 17.89 -21.43
CA LYS A 44 9.14 18.58 -21.66
C LYS A 44 10.06 17.86 -22.65
N THR A 45 9.99 16.52 -22.70
CA THR A 45 10.95 15.71 -23.49
C THR A 45 10.29 14.95 -24.64
N GLY A 46 8.96 14.99 -24.74
CA GLY A 46 8.18 14.15 -25.67
C GLY A 46 8.22 12.65 -25.34
N LYS A 47 9.03 12.21 -24.35
CA LYS A 47 9.21 10.79 -24.04
C LYS A 47 7.91 10.14 -23.62
N LYS A 48 7.50 9.12 -24.37
CA LYS A 48 6.34 8.27 -24.09
C LYS A 48 6.73 7.13 -23.15
N THR A 49 5.86 6.86 -22.18
CA THR A 49 5.95 5.70 -21.29
C THR A 49 4.62 4.98 -21.25
N VAL A 50 4.64 3.66 -21.39
CA VAL A 50 3.45 2.79 -21.33
C VAL A 50 3.56 1.91 -20.09
N LYS A 51 2.47 1.79 -19.35
CA LYS A 51 2.37 0.95 -18.14
C LYS A 51 1.01 0.27 -18.10
N PHE A 52 0.86 -0.82 -17.36
CA PHE A 52 -0.46 -1.30 -17.00
C PHE A 52 -1.27 -0.21 -16.28
N ALA A 53 -2.58 -0.19 -16.52
CA ALA A 53 -3.48 0.70 -15.81
C ALA A 53 -3.67 0.24 -14.35
N SER A 54 -4.25 1.10 -13.53
CA SER A 54 -4.62 0.77 -12.16
C SER A 54 -6.09 1.07 -11.93
N VAL A 55 -6.78 0.17 -11.22
CA VAL A 55 -8.19 0.31 -10.84
C VAL A 55 -8.26 0.61 -9.35
N PRO A 56 -8.98 1.64 -8.90
CA PRO A 56 -9.23 1.85 -7.48
C PRO A 56 -9.92 0.65 -6.83
N ASN A 57 -9.48 0.27 -5.63
CA ASN A 57 -10.21 -0.70 -4.84
C ASN A 57 -11.49 -0.05 -4.28
N LYS A 58 -12.64 -0.38 -4.85
CA LYS A 58 -13.95 0.14 -4.40
C LYS A 58 -14.34 -0.35 -3.01
N LYS A 59 -13.75 -1.45 -2.53
CA LYS A 59 -14.02 -2.06 -1.23
C LYS A 59 -13.05 -1.61 -0.13
N PHE A 60 -12.07 -0.76 -0.43
CA PHE A 60 -11.01 -0.35 0.50
C PHE A 60 -11.53 0.05 1.89
N MET A 61 -12.58 0.89 1.95
CA MET A 61 -13.17 1.32 3.22
C MET A 61 -13.84 0.18 3.99
N ALA A 62 -14.57 -0.69 3.29
CA ALA A 62 -15.26 -1.82 3.91
C ALA A 62 -14.26 -2.85 4.45
N GLU A 63 -13.22 -3.16 3.67
CA GLU A 63 -12.14 -4.08 4.08
C GLU A 63 -11.36 -3.54 5.28
N LEU A 64 -11.13 -2.22 5.34
CA LEU A 64 -10.49 -1.59 6.51
C LEU A 64 -11.37 -1.69 7.76
N GLU A 65 -12.67 -1.39 7.63
CA GLU A 65 -13.62 -1.48 8.73
C GLU A 65 -13.75 -2.92 9.25
N GLU A 66 -13.71 -3.91 8.35
CA GLU A 66 -13.66 -5.32 8.71
C GLU A 66 -12.37 -5.67 9.48
N ALA A 67 -11.21 -5.20 9.00
CA ALA A 67 -9.93 -5.42 9.67
C ALA A 67 -9.86 -4.79 11.07
N LEU A 68 -10.44 -3.59 11.25
CA LEU A 68 -10.60 -2.96 12.56
C LEU A 68 -11.46 -3.81 13.48
N LYS A 69 -12.66 -4.20 13.01
CA LYS A 69 -13.60 -5.02 13.78
C LYS A 69 -12.97 -6.36 14.20
N ALA A 70 -12.24 -7.02 13.29
CA ALA A 70 -11.55 -8.27 13.57
C ALA A 70 -10.47 -8.15 14.67
N LYS A 71 -9.86 -6.96 14.84
CA LYS A 71 -8.92 -6.67 15.95
C LYS A 71 -9.60 -6.08 17.19
N GLY A 72 -10.93 -5.93 17.20
CA GLY A 72 -11.66 -5.24 18.26
C GLY A 72 -11.27 -3.76 18.37
N LEU A 73 -10.98 -3.13 17.23
CA LEU A 73 -10.61 -1.72 17.11
C LEU A 73 -11.78 -0.90 16.56
N THR A 74 -11.73 0.41 16.81
CA THR A 74 -12.75 1.39 16.39
C THR A 74 -12.13 2.45 15.47
N LYS A 75 -12.95 3.39 14.98
CA LYS A 75 -12.49 4.53 14.16
C LYS A 75 -11.51 5.47 14.89
N ASP A 76 -11.52 5.44 16.22
CA ASP A 76 -10.61 6.21 17.06
C ASP A 76 -9.30 5.45 17.37
N SER A 77 -9.19 4.18 16.97
CA SER A 77 -7.98 3.41 17.19
C SER A 77 -6.87 3.85 16.21
N PRO A 78 -5.59 3.79 16.61
CA PRO A 78 -4.48 4.10 15.72
C PRO A 78 -4.44 3.18 14.49
N ILE A 79 -4.25 3.77 13.31
CA ILE A 79 -4.05 3.07 12.04
C ILE A 79 -2.73 3.53 11.43
N ILE A 80 -1.84 2.58 11.15
CA ILE A 80 -0.61 2.84 10.40
C ILE A 80 -0.82 2.35 8.97
N LEU A 81 -0.55 3.21 8.00
CA LEU A 81 -0.63 2.90 6.59
C LEU A 81 0.77 2.88 6.00
N MET A 82 1.10 1.84 5.24
CA MET A 82 2.34 1.74 4.49
C MET A 82 2.06 1.53 3.01
N CYS A 83 2.94 2.06 2.17
CA CYS A 83 3.00 1.66 0.76
C CYS A 83 4.47 1.46 0.36
N ARG A 84 4.77 1.45 -0.94
CA ARG A 84 6.16 1.31 -1.41
C ARG A 84 7.09 2.47 -1.02
N SER A 85 6.59 3.72 -1.02
CA SER A 85 7.42 4.92 -0.83
C SER A 85 6.63 6.13 -0.29
N GLY A 86 5.77 5.91 0.71
CA GLY A 86 4.92 6.93 1.37
C GLY A 86 3.73 7.52 0.57
N HIS A 87 3.82 7.67 -0.76
CA HIS A 87 2.86 8.48 -1.53
C HIS A 87 1.43 7.91 -1.60
N ARG A 88 1.27 6.59 -1.75
CA ARG A 88 -0.06 5.96 -1.81
C ARG A 88 -0.71 5.89 -0.44
N ALA A 89 0.08 5.59 0.58
CA ALA A 89 -0.37 5.60 1.96
C ALA A 89 -0.82 7.00 2.40
N ALA A 90 -0.16 8.08 1.97
CA ALA A 90 -0.64 9.46 2.20
C ALA A 90 -2.02 9.74 1.55
N LYS A 91 -2.30 9.18 0.35
CA LYS A 91 -3.63 9.30 -0.28
C LYS A 91 -4.69 8.53 0.51
N ALA A 92 -4.37 7.32 0.96
CA ALA A 92 -5.25 6.55 1.82
C ALA A 92 -5.51 7.28 3.15
N ALA A 93 -4.48 7.86 3.78
CA ALA A 93 -4.63 8.64 5.00
C ALA A 93 -5.61 9.81 4.82
N LYS A 94 -5.48 10.57 3.71
CA LYS A 94 -6.41 11.65 3.38
C LYS A 94 -7.85 11.17 3.16
N MET A 95 -8.03 9.96 2.64
CA MET A 95 -9.36 9.37 2.47
C MET A 95 -9.97 8.98 3.82
N LEU A 96 -9.16 8.44 4.74
CA LEU A 96 -9.61 8.09 6.09
C LEU A 96 -9.92 9.33 6.92
N ASP A 97 -9.09 10.38 6.84
CA ASP A 97 -9.35 11.66 7.49
C ASP A 97 -10.71 12.23 7.08
N LYS A 98 -11.00 12.25 5.77
CA LYS A 98 -12.31 12.66 5.23
C LYS A 98 -13.47 11.77 5.70
N ALA A 99 -13.20 10.51 6.01
CA ALA A 99 -14.19 9.56 6.54
C ALA A 99 -14.31 9.60 8.07
N GLY A 100 -13.62 10.53 8.74
CA GLY A 100 -13.74 10.79 10.18
C GLY A 100 -12.73 10.06 11.06
N TYR A 101 -11.78 9.30 10.49
CA TYR A 101 -10.72 8.64 11.26
C TYR A 101 -9.70 9.68 11.74
N LYS A 102 -9.43 9.72 13.04
CA LYS A 102 -8.59 10.77 13.64
C LYS A 102 -7.14 10.36 13.87
N ASN A 103 -6.88 9.07 14.05
CA ASN A 103 -5.57 8.55 14.43
C ASN A 103 -4.94 7.75 13.28
N VAL A 104 -4.67 8.43 12.16
CA VAL A 104 -4.13 7.80 10.94
C VAL A 104 -2.72 8.29 10.65
N TYR A 105 -1.78 7.35 10.62
CA TYR A 105 -0.36 7.61 10.44
C TYR A 105 0.11 7.01 9.12
N ASN A 106 0.80 7.82 8.32
CA ASN A 106 1.52 7.33 7.14
C ASN A 106 2.94 6.93 7.58
N LEU A 107 3.33 5.69 7.34
CA LEU A 107 4.71 5.25 7.55
C LEU A 107 5.58 5.91 6.48
N ASP A 108 6.30 6.95 6.91
CA ASP A 108 7.17 7.73 6.03
C ASP A 108 8.25 6.84 5.40
N GLN A 109 8.67 7.16 4.18
CA GLN A 109 9.54 6.32 3.33
C GLN A 109 8.94 4.98 2.88
N GLY A 110 7.88 4.46 3.50
CA GLY A 110 7.25 3.20 3.11
C GLY A 110 8.20 1.99 3.14
N PHE A 111 7.90 0.98 2.32
CA PHE A 111 8.63 -0.28 2.36
C PHE A 111 10.03 -0.22 1.71
N GLU A 112 10.14 0.32 0.51
CA GLU A 112 11.40 0.37 -0.25
C GLU A 112 12.04 1.77 -0.29
N GLY A 113 11.37 2.81 0.18
CA GLY A 113 11.97 4.13 0.24
C GLY A 113 12.07 4.86 -1.09
N ASP A 114 12.99 5.82 -1.16
CA ASP A 114 13.32 6.65 -2.29
C ASP A 114 14.24 5.96 -3.30
N LYS A 115 14.45 6.61 -4.45
CA LYS A 115 15.36 6.13 -5.48
C LYS A 115 16.73 6.80 -5.37
N ASP A 116 17.79 6.03 -5.58
CA ASP A 116 19.15 6.53 -5.74
C ASP A 116 19.38 7.20 -7.11
N LYS A 117 20.63 7.60 -7.38
CA LYS A 117 21.04 8.22 -8.64
C LYS A 117 20.83 7.29 -9.84
N GLN A 118 20.99 5.98 -9.63
CA GLN A 118 20.79 4.89 -10.60
C GLN A 118 19.32 4.48 -10.77
N LYS A 119 18.40 5.11 -10.01
CA LYS A 119 16.95 4.86 -10.01
C LYS A 119 16.52 3.54 -9.35
N HIS A 120 17.40 2.94 -8.54
CA HIS A 120 17.10 1.80 -7.68
C HIS A 120 16.65 2.26 -6.29
N ARG A 121 15.87 1.43 -5.59
CA ARG A 121 15.34 1.77 -4.27
C ARG A 121 16.22 1.22 -3.15
N THR A 122 17.29 1.94 -2.87
CA THR A 122 18.41 1.50 -2.01
C THR A 122 18.74 2.52 -0.91
N VAL A 123 17.98 3.62 -0.82
CA VAL A 123 18.34 4.77 0.03
C VAL A 123 17.80 4.64 1.46
N ASN A 124 16.51 4.36 1.61
CA ASN A 124 15.79 4.34 2.89
C ASN A 124 14.56 3.41 2.81
N GLY A 125 13.62 3.53 3.75
CA GLY A 125 12.43 2.68 3.82
C GLY A 125 12.65 1.41 4.64
N TRP A 126 11.56 0.76 5.05
CA TRP A 126 11.55 -0.36 5.99
C TRP A 126 12.60 -1.43 5.66
N LYS A 127 12.65 -1.84 4.39
CA LYS A 127 13.56 -2.88 3.90
C LYS A 127 15.03 -2.46 3.99
N ASN A 128 15.36 -1.25 3.53
CA ASN A 128 16.75 -0.76 3.51
C ASN A 128 17.23 -0.32 4.90
N ALA A 129 16.31 -0.06 5.83
CA ALA A 129 16.60 0.18 7.24
C ALA A 129 16.92 -1.11 8.03
N GLY A 130 16.92 -2.29 7.37
CA GLY A 130 17.21 -3.57 8.02
C GLY A 130 16.09 -4.06 8.97
N LEU A 131 14.90 -3.48 8.88
CA LEU A 131 13.77 -3.88 9.73
C LEU A 131 13.21 -5.24 9.28
N PRO A 132 12.66 -6.06 10.19
CA PRO A 132 12.16 -7.39 9.88
C PRO A 132 11.10 -7.39 8.76
N TYR A 133 11.33 -8.17 7.72
CA TYR A 133 10.38 -8.40 6.62
C TYR A 133 10.47 -9.84 6.13
N THR A 134 9.45 -10.29 5.41
CA THR A 134 9.36 -11.64 4.88
C THR A 134 8.86 -11.65 3.44
N TYR A 135 9.22 -12.70 2.71
CA TYR A 135 8.66 -13.06 1.41
C TYR A 135 7.62 -14.18 1.53
N LYS A 136 7.52 -14.83 2.70
CA LYS A 136 6.61 -15.96 2.90
C LYS A 136 5.18 -15.49 2.73
N PHE A 137 4.44 -16.15 1.85
CA PHE A 137 3.02 -15.89 1.67
C PHE A 137 2.25 -16.25 2.95
N ASN A 138 1.36 -15.35 3.39
CA ASN A 138 0.50 -15.57 4.55
C ASN A 138 -0.95 -15.25 4.17
N PRO A 139 -1.83 -16.25 3.98
CA PRO A 139 -3.21 -15.99 3.57
C PRO A 139 -4.01 -15.16 4.59
N ALA A 140 -3.56 -15.08 5.85
CA ALA A 140 -4.19 -14.21 6.84
C ALA A 140 -3.92 -12.72 6.60
N VAL A 141 -2.81 -12.37 5.93
CA VAL A 141 -2.45 -10.97 5.61
C VAL A 141 -3.09 -10.53 4.30
N PHE A 142 -3.11 -11.39 3.29
CA PHE A 142 -3.45 -11.00 1.92
C PHE A 142 -4.97 -11.03 1.68
N ILE A 143 -5.53 -9.91 1.20
CA ILE A 143 -6.86 -9.92 0.58
C ILE A 143 -6.68 -10.37 -0.88
N LEU A 144 -7.17 -11.57 -1.18
CA LEU A 144 -7.01 -12.22 -2.49
C LEU A 144 -8.19 -12.03 -3.43
N GLU A 145 -9.07 -11.07 -3.16
CA GLU A 145 -10.19 -10.83 -4.07
C GLU A 145 -9.68 -10.43 -5.47
N ARG A 146 -10.06 -11.22 -6.47
CA ARG A 146 -9.92 -10.83 -7.87
C ARG A 146 -11.03 -9.82 -8.17
N PRO A 147 -10.76 -8.70 -8.88
CA PRO A 147 -11.84 -7.98 -9.51
C PRO A 147 -12.59 -8.97 -10.41
N VAL A 148 -13.88 -9.16 -10.11
CA VAL A 148 -14.82 -9.90 -10.95
C VAL A 148 -14.71 -9.34 -12.37
N LYS A 149 -14.67 -10.25 -13.36
CA LYS A 149 -14.64 -9.92 -14.79
C LYS A 149 -15.65 -8.84 -15.16
#